data_AF-A0A382JZ43-F1
#
_entry.id   AF-A0A382JZ43-F1
#
_cell.length_a   1.000
_cell.length_b   1.000
_cell.length_c   1.000
_cell.angle_alpha   90.00
_cell.angle_beta   90.00
_cell.angle_gamma   90.00
#
_symmetry.space_group_name_H-M   'P 1'
#
loop_
_entity.id
_entity.type
_entity.pdbx_description
1 polymer ?
#
loop_
_entity_poly.entity_id
_entity_poly.type
_entity_poly.pdbx_seq_one_letter_code
_entity_poly.pdbx_strand_id
1 'polypeptide(L)' 'HGLQCGFCTPGMIMSSKHLLDKNPEPTEEEIRWGISGNLCRCTGYQNIVKAVQYASNKLQETTEGGE' A
#
# COMPACT_ATOMS: atom_id res chain seq x y z
N HIS A 1 -7.27 8.86 0.67
CA HIS A 1 -8.58 8.32 0.24
C HIS A 1 -8.37 7.12 -0.70
N GLY A 2 -7.93 5.98 -0.18
CA GLY A 2 -7.56 4.78 -0.97
C GLY A 2 -8.69 3.78 -1.21
N LEU A 3 -9.94 4.11 -0.87
CA LEU A 3 -11.10 3.24 -1.05
C LEU A 3 -12.35 4.06 -1.42
N GLN A 4 -13.31 3.38 -2.05
CA GLN A 4 -14.67 3.89 -2.26
C GLN A 4 -15.67 2.84 -1.78
N CYS A 5 -16.07 1.87 -2.61
CA CYS A 5 -17.04 0.83 -2.23
C CYS A 5 -16.51 -0.17 -1.18
N GLY A 6 -15.20 -0.24 -0.97
CA GLY A 6 -14.57 -1.09 0.04
C GLY A 6 -14.37 -2.56 -0.34
N PHE A 7 -14.97 -3.05 -1.43
CA PHE A 7 -14.94 -4.48 -1.78
C PHE A 7 -13.51 -5.03 -1.98
N CYS A 8 -12.63 -4.30 -2.66
CA CYS A 8 -11.24 -4.70 -2.89
C CYS A 8 -10.31 -4.38 -1.71
N THR A 9 -10.77 -3.63 -0.70
CA THR A 9 -9.91 -3.08 0.35
C THR A 9 -9.23 -4.15 1.19
N PRO A 10 -9.87 -5.26 1.60
CA PRO A 10 -9.19 -6.31 2.36
C PRO A 10 -7.98 -6.91 1.62
N GLY A 11 -8.14 -7.24 0.33
CA GLY A 11 -7.05 -7.77 -0.50
C GLY A 11 -5.92 -6.76 -0.69
N MET A 12 -6.27 -5.50 -0.96
CA MET A 12 -5.30 -4.41 -1.08
C MET A 12 -4.46 -4.24 0.19
N ILE A 13 -5.08 -4.28 1.37
CA ILE A 13 -4.37 -4.15 2.66
C ILE A 13 -3.38 -5.31 2.84
N MET A 14 -3.82 -6.55 2.62
CA MET A 14 -2.96 -7.72 2.83
C MET A 14 -1.78 -7.77 1.86
N SER A 15 -2.00 -7.47 0.57
CA SER A 15 -0.90 -7.41 -0.40
C SER A 15 0.05 -6.26 -0.12
N SER A 16 -0.46 -5.09 0.27
CA SER A 16 0.38 -3.94 0.64
C SER A 16 1.22 -4.23 1.89
N LYS A 17 0.63 -4.87 2.90
CA LYS A 17 1.37 -5.32 4.09
C LYS A 17 2.49 -6.29 3.69
N HIS A 18 2.19 -7.31 2.89
CA HIS A 18 3.20 -8.28 2.46
C HIS A 18 4.35 -7.61 1.71
N LEU A 19 4.05 -6.66 0.83
CA LEU A 19 5.05 -5.85 0.14
C LEU A 19 5.94 -5.10 1.14
N LEU A 20 5.34 -4.35 2.07
CA LEU A 20 6.08 -3.50 3.01
C LEU A 20 6.87 -4.30 4.06
N ASP A 21 6.42 -5.51 4.43
CA ASP A 21 7.18 -6.42 5.29
C ASP A 21 8.48 -6.92 4.60
N LYS A 22 8.55 -6.89 3.25
CA LYS A 22 9.69 -7.37 2.45
C LYS A 22 10.54 -6.25 1.86
N ASN A 23 9.90 -5.17 1.44
CA ASN A 23 10.53 -3.97 0.91
C ASN A 23 9.90 -2.75 1.62
N PRO A 24 10.53 -2.25 2.70
CA PRO A 24 10.05 -1.11 3.47
C PRO A 24 10.13 0.24 2.75
N GLU A 25 10.80 0.32 1.59
CA GLU A 25 10.98 1.54 0.79
C GLU A 25 10.64 1.30 -0.70
N PRO A 26 9.45 0.79 -1.05
CA PRO A 26 9.17 0.43 -2.42
C PRO A 26 8.94 1.68 -3.27
N THR A 27 9.47 1.65 -4.49
CA THR A 27 9.16 2.63 -5.53
C THR A 27 7.69 2.55 -5.96
N GLU A 28 7.18 3.57 -6.63
CA GLU A 28 5.81 3.55 -7.17
C GLU A 28 5.57 2.34 -8.10
N GLU A 29 6.55 2.00 -8.94
CA GLU A 29 6.47 0.86 -9.85
C GLU A 29 6.36 -0.47 -9.08
N GLU A 30 7.18 -0.65 -8.05
CA GLU A 30 7.12 -1.83 -7.19
C GLU A 30 5.80 -1.93 -6.41
N ILE A 31 5.24 -0.81 -5.96
CA ILE A 31 3.90 -0.78 -5.34
C ILE A 31 2.85 -1.26 -6.33
N ARG A 32 2.85 -0.72 -7.55
CA ARG A 32 1.89 -1.11 -8.60
C ARG A 32 2.00 -2.59 -8.94
N TRP A 33 3.22 -3.09 -9.04
CA TRP A 33 3.47 -4.51 -9.26
C TRP A 33 3.00 -5.36 -8.08
N GLY A 34 3.34 -4.97 -6.85
CA GLY A 34 3.01 -5.67 -5.62
C GLY A 34 1.50 -5.77 -5.34
N ILE A 35 0.70 -4.83 -5.84
CA ILE A 35 -0.76 -4.87 -5.72
C ILE A 35 -1.48 -5.36 -6.98
N SER A 36 -0.76 -5.72 -8.05
CA SER A 36 -1.34 -6.05 -9.38
C SER A 36 -2.34 -7.22 -9.35
N GLY A 37 -2.21 -8.13 -8.38
CA GLY A 37 -3.16 -9.23 -8.16
C GLY A 37 -4.51 -8.81 -7.57
N ASN A 38 -4.69 -7.54 -7.18
CA ASN A 38 -5.92 -7.02 -6.60
C ASN A 38 -6.62 -6.08 -7.57
N LEU A 39 -7.77 -6.50 -8.11
CA LEU A 39 -8.55 -5.65 -9.02
C LEU A 39 -9.40 -4.64 -8.25
N CYS A 40 -9.38 -3.39 -8.70
CA CYS A 40 -10.24 -2.33 -8.18
C CYS A 40 -10.98 -1.63 -9.32
N ARG A 41 -12.30 -1.49 -9.19
CA ARG A 41 -13.12 -0.79 -10.18
C ARG A 41 -13.37 0.69 -9.87
N CYS A 42 -13.25 1.08 -8.60
CA CYS A 42 -13.72 2.39 -8.15
C CYS A 42 -12.62 3.46 -8.12
N THR A 43 -11.42 3.12 -7.64
CA THR A 43 -10.40 4.13 -7.30
C THR A 43 -9.47 4.51 -8.45
N GLY A 44 -9.34 3.67 -9.48
CA GLY A 44 -8.32 3.84 -10.52
C GLY A 44 -6.87 3.67 -10.02
N TYR A 45 -6.66 3.02 -8.87
CA TYR A 45 -5.37 2.67 -8.24
C TYR A 45 -4.49 3.83 -7.74
N GLN A 46 -4.53 5.03 -8.32
CA GLN A 46 -3.63 6.12 -7.94
C GLN A 46 -3.65 6.44 -6.43
N ASN A 47 -4.84 6.52 -5.83
CA ASN A 47 -4.95 6.82 -4.40
C ASN A 47 -4.65 5.61 -3.51
N ILE A 48 -4.63 4.39 -4.06
CA ILE A 48 -4.15 3.20 -3.34
C ILE A 48 -2.63 3.25 -3.27
N VAL A 49 -1.95 3.53 -4.39
CA VAL A 49 -0.49 3.70 -4.45
C VAL A 49 -0.03 4.76 -3.43
N LYS A 50 -0.68 5.94 -3.42
CA LYS A 50 -0.38 6.99 -2.43
C LYS A 50 -0.60 6.55 -0.98
N ALA A 51 -1.60 5.70 -0.73
CA ALA A 51 -1.86 5.18 0.61
C ALA A 51 -0.78 4.18 1.06
N VAL A 52 -0.25 3.37 0.14
CA VAL A 52 0.88 2.47 0.41
C VAL A 52 2.16 3.26 0.68
N GLN A 53 2.46 4.28 -0.12
CA GLN A 53 3.59 5.19 0.12
C GLN A 53 3.49 5.87 1.50
N TYR A 54 2.30 6.37 1.85
CA TYR A 54 2.06 6.94 3.18
C TYR A 54 2.32 5.92 4.30
N ALA A 55 1.86 4.67 4.13
CA ALA A 55 2.09 3.62 5.09
C ALA A 55 3.59 3.26 5.22
N SER A 56 4.31 3.22 4.10
CA SER A 56 5.76 3.02 4.05
C SER A 56 6.49 4.02 4.94
N ASN A 57 6.25 5.31 4.71
CA ASN A 57 6.88 6.38 5.49
C ASN A 57 6.50 6.29 6.98
N LYS A 58 5.23 6.00 7.29
CA LYS A 58 4.76 5.90 8.67
C LYS A 58 5.38 4.74 9.45
N LEU A 59 5.62 3.60 8.80
CA LEU A 59 6.26 2.44 9.42
C LEU A 59 7.73 2.71 9.72
N GLN A 60 8.42 3.46 8.86
CA GLN A 60 9.80 3.89 9.11
C GLN A 60 9.92 4.88 10.27
N GLU A 61 9.05 5.90 10.33
CA GLU A 61 8.98 6.84 11.47
C GLU A 61 8.81 6.10 12.81
N THR A 62 8.02 5.01 12.80
CA THR A 62 7.78 4.19 14.00
C THR A 62 8.99 3.32 14.37
N THR A 63 9.81 2.96 13.38
CA THR A 63 11.02 2.15 13.60
C THR A 63 12.16 3.00 14.16
N GLU A 64 12.28 4.26 13.72
CA GLU A 64 13.33 5.18 14.17
C GLU A 64 13.04 5.83 15.53
N GLY A 65 11.77 6.00 15.91
CA GLY A 65 11.37 6.61 17.19
C GLY A 65 11.23 5.65 18.37
N GLY A 66 11.70 4.41 18.23
CA GLY A 66 11.54 3.32 19.20
C GLY A 66 12.81 2.89 19.94
N GLU A 67 13.91 3.65 19.82
CA GLU A 67 15.13 3.51 20.64
C GLU A 67 15.13 4.44 21.85
#